data_AF-A0A6B2DZA9-F1
#
_entry.id   AF-A0A6B2DZA9-F1
#
_cell.length_a   1.000
_cell.length_b   1.000
_cell.length_c   1.000
_cell.angle_alpha   90.00
_cell.angle_beta   90.00
_cell.angle_gamma   90.00
#
_symmetry.space_group_name_H-M   'P 1'
#
loop_
_entity.id
_entity.type
_entity.pdbx_description
1 polymer ?
#
loop_
_entity_poly.entity_id
_entity_poly.type
_entity_poly.pdbx_seq_one_letter_code
_entity_poly.pdbx_strand_id
1 'polypeptide(L)'
;MSTARAERLVNLVLALLSTRQYLTAERIRGIVPGYADAASDDAFFRTFERDKTELRELGIPLETGRNSAFDAIEGYRIARRDYELGEIDLAPDEAAAVALASRLWDSPELTGQAQGALVKLRAAGLEVDDQAPTV
;
A
#
# COMPACT_ATOMS: atom_id res chain seq x y z
N MET A 1 -7.11 -0.54 -10.51
CA MET A 1 -5.76 -1.10 -10.79
C MET A 1 -5.88 -2.41 -11.56
N SER A 2 -4.87 -2.80 -12.34
CA SER A 2 -4.84 -4.18 -12.89
C SER A 2 -4.49 -5.17 -11.77
N THR A 3 -5.05 -6.38 -11.83
CA THR A 3 -4.79 -7.46 -10.85
C THR A 3 -3.30 -7.78 -10.73
N ALA A 4 -2.60 -7.87 -11.86
CA ALA A 4 -1.15 -8.09 -11.88
C ALA A 4 -0.33 -6.95 -11.23
N ARG A 5 -0.83 -5.71 -11.22
CA ARG A 5 -0.17 -4.60 -10.51
C ARG A 5 -0.37 -4.75 -9.00
N ALA A 6 -1.59 -4.99 -8.57
CA ALA A 6 -1.91 -5.16 -7.14
C ALA A 6 -1.13 -6.34 -6.54
N GLU A 7 -1.11 -7.48 -7.23
CA GLU A 7 -0.33 -8.66 -6.82
C GLU A 7 1.16 -8.35 -6.68
N ARG A 8 1.74 -7.62 -7.65
CA ARG A 8 3.16 -7.24 -7.59
C ARG A 8 3.48 -6.32 -6.41
N LEU A 9 2.61 -5.36 -6.10
CA LEU A 9 2.79 -4.47 -4.93
C LEU A 9 2.72 -5.27 -3.63
N VAL A 10 1.73 -6.15 -3.48
CA VAL A 10 1.60 -7.03 -2.31
C VAL A 10 2.85 -7.89 -2.16
N ASN A 11 3.31 -8.53 -3.24
CA ASN A 11 4.51 -9.35 -3.21
C ASN A 11 5.77 -8.54 -2.89
N LEU A 12 5.88 -7.31 -3.37
CA LEU A 12 6.99 -6.41 -3.03
C LEU A 12 6.99 -6.07 -1.53
N VAL A 13 5.83 -5.74 -0.96
CA VAL A 13 5.71 -5.47 0.48
C VAL A 13 6.11 -6.69 1.30
N LEU A 14 5.57 -7.87 0.96
CA LEU A 14 5.91 -9.12 1.64
C LEU A 14 7.41 -9.43 1.57
N ALA A 15 8.02 -9.26 0.39
CA ALA A 15 9.46 -9.46 0.20
C ALA A 15 10.28 -8.53 1.10
N LEU A 16 9.94 -7.24 1.14
CA LEU A 16 10.68 -6.23 1.88
C LEU A 16 10.43 -6.27 3.40
N LEU A 17 9.26 -6.76 3.83
CA LEU A 17 8.89 -6.92 5.25
C LEU A 17 9.45 -8.20 5.87
N SER A 18 9.62 -9.25 5.06
CA SER A 18 10.11 -10.56 5.52
C SER A 18 11.61 -10.60 5.85
N THR A 19 12.36 -9.56 5.49
CA THR A 19 13.80 -9.46 5.65
C THR A 19 14.21 -8.44 6.72
N ARG A 20 15.31 -8.72 7.42
CA ARG A 20 15.98 -7.74 8.29
C ARG A 20 17.08 -6.96 7.57
N GLN A 21 17.53 -7.43 6.41
CA GLN A 21 18.58 -6.83 5.60
C GLN A 21 17.99 -6.02 4.44
N TYR A 22 18.72 -4.99 4.00
CA TYR A 22 18.42 -4.26 2.77
C TYR A 22 18.61 -5.17 1.56
N LEU A 23 17.58 -5.26 0.71
CA LEU A 23 17.62 -6.03 -0.54
C LEU A 23 17.95 -5.11 -1.71
N THR A 24 18.96 -5.47 -2.50
CA THR A 24 19.30 -4.75 -3.73
C THR A 24 18.17 -4.88 -4.75
N ALA A 25 18.10 -3.92 -5.70
CA ALA A 25 17.11 -3.96 -6.77
C ALA A 25 17.18 -5.26 -7.59
N GLU A 26 18.39 -5.77 -7.86
CA GLU A 26 18.60 -7.05 -8.56
C GLU A 26 18.02 -8.23 -7.78
N ARG A 27 18.22 -8.27 -6.45
CA ARG A 27 17.66 -9.33 -5.62
C ARG A 27 16.14 -9.24 -5.57
N ILE A 28 15.58 -8.03 -5.49
CA ILE A 28 14.13 -7.80 -5.56
C ILE A 28 13.56 -8.29 -6.90
N ARG A 29 14.25 -8.03 -8.01
CA ARG A 29 13.84 -8.50 -9.35
C ARG A 29 13.71 -10.03 -9.42
N GLY A 30 14.60 -10.75 -8.74
CA GLY A 30 14.60 -12.22 -8.73
C GLY A 30 13.57 -12.87 -7.80
N ILE A 31 13.09 -12.15 -6.78
CA ILE A 31 12.16 -12.72 -5.77
C ILE A 31 10.71 -12.28 -5.97
N VAL A 32 10.46 -11.09 -6.55
CA VAL A 32 9.11 -10.55 -6.70
C VAL A 32 8.55 -10.93 -8.08
N PRO A 33 7.46 -11.73 -8.14
CA PRO A 33 6.80 -12.07 -9.39
C PRO A 33 6.39 -10.82 -10.18
N GLY A 34 6.60 -10.86 -11.50
CA GLY A 34 6.29 -9.76 -12.42
C GLY A 34 7.43 -8.76 -12.65
N TYR A 35 8.55 -8.85 -11.92
CA TYR A 35 9.78 -8.10 -12.25
C TYR A 35 10.77 -8.87 -13.11
N ALA A 36 10.83 -10.20 -12.95
CA ALA A 36 11.70 -11.05 -13.76
C ALA A 36 11.36 -10.98 -15.26
N ASP A 37 10.07 -10.80 -15.59
CA ASP A 37 9.56 -10.77 -16.96
C ASP A 37 9.76 -9.43 -17.69
N ALA A 38 10.40 -8.44 -17.03
CA ALA A 38 10.67 -7.16 -17.64
C ALA A 38 11.61 -7.31 -18.87
N ALA A 39 11.20 -6.71 -20.00
CA ALA A 39 11.89 -6.84 -21.29
C ALA A 39 13.32 -6.26 -21.31
N SER A 40 13.65 -5.38 -20.36
CA SER A 40 14.98 -4.80 -20.19
C SER A 40 15.18 -4.32 -18.76
N ASP A 41 16.43 -4.01 -18.41
CA ASP A 41 16.77 -3.43 -17.12
C ASP A 41 16.09 -2.08 -16.92
N ASP A 42 16.07 -1.21 -17.94
CA ASP A 42 15.37 0.07 -17.90
C ASP A 42 13.86 -0.09 -17.65
N ALA A 43 13.23 -1.11 -18.25
CA ALA A 43 11.82 -1.40 -18.03
C ALA A 43 11.56 -1.86 -16.59
N PHE A 44 12.44 -2.68 -16.04
CA PHE A 44 12.40 -3.08 -14.64
C PHE A 44 12.55 -1.86 -13.72
N PHE A 45 13.61 -1.06 -13.86
CA PHE A 45 13.86 0.09 -13.00
C PHE A 45 12.72 1.10 -13.05
N ARG A 46 12.16 1.40 -14.23
CA ARG A 46 10.99 2.27 -14.35
C ARG A 46 9.78 1.74 -13.58
N THR A 47 9.51 0.45 -13.70
CA THR A 47 8.39 -0.19 -13.00
C THR A 47 8.61 -0.20 -11.51
N PHE A 48 9.83 -0.52 -11.08
CA PHE A 48 10.22 -0.54 -9.68
C PHE A 48 10.16 0.86 -9.04
N GLU A 49 10.65 1.90 -9.70
CA GLU A 49 10.51 3.29 -9.22
C GLU A 49 9.04 3.69 -9.04
N ARG A 50 8.18 3.34 -10.02
CA ARG A 50 6.74 3.62 -9.90
C ARG A 50 6.13 2.89 -8.70
N ASP A 51 6.44 1.61 -8.55
CA ASP A 51 5.89 0.81 -7.45
C ASP A 51 6.42 1.33 -6.09
N LYS A 52 7.67 1.79 -5.98
CA LYS A 52 8.19 2.46 -4.78
C LYS A 52 7.40 3.73 -4.44
N THR A 53 7.08 4.55 -5.44
CA THR A 53 6.27 5.75 -5.23
C THR A 53 4.88 5.37 -4.72
N GLU A 54 4.26 4.35 -5.31
CA GLU A 54 2.96 3.86 -4.90
C GLU A 54 2.96 3.30 -3.47
N LEU A 55 4.00 2.57 -3.06
CA LEU A 55 4.15 2.14 -1.67
C LEU A 55 4.19 3.34 -0.72
N ARG A 56 4.92 4.42 -1.07
CA ARG A 56 4.97 5.63 -0.24
C ARG A 56 3.65 6.37 -0.18
N GLU A 57 2.93 6.45 -1.29
CA GLU A 57 1.57 7.02 -1.33
C GLU A 57 0.60 6.24 -0.46
N LEU A 58 0.77 4.92 -0.34
CA LEU A 58 0.02 4.05 0.57
C LEU A 58 0.48 4.14 2.04
N GLY A 59 1.44 5.02 2.36
CA GLY A 59 1.96 5.18 3.72
C GLY A 59 2.94 4.08 4.16
N ILE A 60 3.44 3.25 3.24
CA ILE A 60 4.34 2.15 3.57
C ILE A 60 5.76 2.71 3.77
N PRO A 61 6.41 2.49 4.93
CA PRO A 61 7.70 3.07 5.28
C PRO A 61 8.85 2.33 4.59
N LEU A 62 9.08 2.68 3.32
CA LEU A 62 10.17 2.15 2.52
C LEU A 62 11.49 2.85 2.85
N GLU A 63 12.41 2.12 3.46
CA GLU A 63 13.78 2.57 3.73
C GLU A 63 14.72 2.26 2.56
N THR A 64 15.71 3.12 2.36
CA THR A 64 16.88 2.89 1.50
C THR A 64 18.14 2.89 2.36
N GLY A 65 19.01 1.90 2.19
CA GLY A 65 20.21 1.78 3.01
C GLY A 65 21.19 0.73 2.50
N ARG A 66 22.19 0.41 3.32
CA ARG A 66 23.25 -0.57 3.01
C ARG A 66 23.42 -1.52 4.19
N ASN A 67 23.79 -2.77 3.92
CA ASN A 67 24.01 -3.75 4.99
C ASN A 67 25.39 -3.58 5.63
N SER A 68 26.35 -3.04 4.88
CA SER A 68 27.72 -2.74 5.32
C SER A 68 28.21 -1.42 4.73
N ALA A 69 29.13 -0.75 5.42
CA ALA A 69 29.80 0.46 4.93
C ALA A 69 30.60 0.22 3.63
N PHE A 70 30.95 -1.04 3.35
CA PHE A 70 31.68 -1.43 2.14
C PHE A 70 30.76 -1.79 0.97
N ASP A 71 29.44 -1.85 1.17
CA ASP A 71 28.52 -2.14 0.07
C ASP A 71 28.46 -0.93 -0.88
N ALA A 72 28.70 -1.17 -2.17
CA ALA A 72 28.65 -0.14 -3.20
C ALA A 72 27.20 0.19 -3.64
N ILE A 73 26.28 -0.76 -3.47
CA ILE A 73 24.92 -0.70 -3.98
C ILE A 73 23.95 -0.58 -2.80
N GLU A 74 23.03 0.37 -2.89
CA GLU A 74 21.96 0.52 -1.92
C GLU A 74 20.88 -0.54 -2.12
N GLY A 75 20.27 -0.95 -1.02
CA GLY A 75 19.11 -1.81 -0.99
C GLY A 75 17.93 -1.16 -0.29
N TYR A 76 16.84 -1.90 -0.26
CA TYR A 76 15.54 -1.45 0.22
C TYR A 76 15.00 -2.40 1.28
N ARG A 77 14.24 -1.85 2.22
CA ARG A 77 13.64 -2.62 3.32
C ARG A 77 12.38 -1.93 3.82
N ILE A 78 11.44 -2.71 4.34
CA ILE A 78 10.34 -2.18 5.16
C ILE A 78 10.62 -2.59 6.60
N ALA A 79 10.79 -1.60 7.48
CA ALA A 79 10.97 -1.86 8.90
C ALA A 79 9.63 -2.28 9.51
N ARG A 80 9.56 -3.52 9.99
CA ARG A 80 8.33 -4.07 10.59
C ARG A 80 7.75 -3.19 11.70
N ARG A 81 8.59 -2.64 12.57
CA ARG A 81 8.19 -1.71 13.63
C ARG A 81 7.49 -0.43 13.13
N ASP A 82 7.83 0.01 11.93
CA ASP A 82 7.34 1.27 11.36
C ASP A 82 6.13 0.98 10.44
N TYR A 83 6.00 -0.28 9.97
CA TYR A 83 4.89 -0.76 9.15
C TYR A 83 3.70 -1.24 9.99
N GLU A 84 3.96 -1.87 11.13
CA GLU A 84 2.91 -2.32 12.04
C GLU A 84 2.22 -1.14 12.69
N LEU A 85 0.89 -1.20 12.72
CA LEU A 85 0.08 -0.20 13.38
C LEU A 85 0.31 -0.31 14.88
N GLY A 86 0.80 0.76 15.49
CA GLY A 86 0.93 0.86 16.94
C GLY A 86 -0.43 0.87 17.64
N GLU A 87 -0.41 1.10 18.95
CA GLU A 87 -1.64 1.38 19.69
C GLU A 87 -2.29 2.66 19.14
N ILE A 88 -3.58 2.58 18.82
CA ILE A 88 -4.39 3.71 18.38
C ILE A 88 -5.46 3.95 19.43
N ASP A 89 -5.49 5.17 19.96
CA ASP A 89 -6.60 5.66 20.76
C ASP A 89 -7.60 6.35 19.82
N LEU A 90 -8.77 5.73 19.64
CA LEU A 90 -9.89 6.31 18.89
C LEU A 90 -10.91 6.89 19.86
N ALA A 91 -11.40 8.10 19.59
CA ALA A 91 -12.59 8.62 20.25
C ALA A 91 -13.83 7.77 19.90
N PRO A 92 -14.91 7.82 20.71
CA PRO A 92 -16.08 6.95 20.50
C PRO A 92 -16.73 7.08 19.12
N ASP A 93 -16.75 8.29 18.56
CA ASP A 93 -17.25 8.60 17.23
C ASP A 93 -16.33 8.10 16.11
N GLU A 94 -15.01 8.24 16.27
CA GLU A 94 -14.01 7.69 15.34
C GLU A 94 -14.06 6.16 15.30
N ALA A 95 -14.15 5.50 16.45
CA ALA A 95 -14.31 4.05 16.54
C ALA A 95 -15.61 3.56 15.87
N ALA A 96 -16.70 4.32 16.03
CA ALA A 96 -17.97 4.03 15.37
C ALA A 96 -17.85 4.16 13.84
N ALA A 97 -17.13 5.17 13.34
CA ALA A 97 -16.89 5.36 11.91
C ALA A 97 -16.08 4.19 11.32
N VAL A 98 -15.00 3.77 11.97
CA VAL A 98 -14.18 2.61 11.53
C VAL A 98 -15.00 1.32 11.55
N ALA A 99 -15.80 1.10 12.60
CA ALA A 99 -16.66 -0.09 12.70
C ALA A 99 -17.71 -0.15 11.56
N LEU A 100 -18.27 1.01 11.18
CA LEU A 100 -19.19 1.09 10.04
C LEU A 100 -18.47 0.80 8.71
N ALA A 101 -17.28 1.36 8.51
CA ALA A 101 -16.47 1.12 7.32
C ALA A 101 -16.12 -0.37 7.15
N SER A 102 -15.69 -1.04 8.23
CA SER A 102 -15.40 -2.47 8.24
C SER A 102 -16.61 -3.32 7.84
N ARG A 103 -17.80 -3.01 8.36
CA ARG A 103 -19.04 -3.73 7.98
C ARG A 103 -19.42 -3.55 6.52
N LEU A 104 -19.17 -2.36 5.98
CA LEU A 104 -19.44 -2.06 4.57
C LEU A 104 -18.50 -2.85 3.66
N TRP A 105 -17.22 -2.95 4.03
CA TRP A 105 -16.22 -3.73 3.31
C TRP A 105 -16.58 -5.23 3.25
N ASP A 106 -17.07 -5.79 4.36
CA ASP A 106 -17.47 -7.21 4.44
C ASP A 106 -18.77 -7.54 3.68
N SER A 107 -19.51 -6.53 3.23
CA SER A 107 -20.85 -6.70 2.64
C SER A 107 -20.92 -6.12 1.21
N PRO A 108 -20.65 -6.92 0.17
CA PRO A 108 -20.68 -6.48 -1.22
C PRO A 108 -22.02 -5.85 -1.63
N GLU A 109 -23.14 -6.33 -1.09
CA GLU A 109 -24.47 -5.82 -1.38
C GLU A 109 -24.72 -4.42 -0.80
N LEU A 110 -24.11 -4.12 0.35
CA LEU A 110 -24.23 -2.81 1.01
C LEU A 110 -23.39 -1.74 0.32
N THR A 111 -22.29 -2.13 -0.34
CA THR A 111 -21.40 -1.19 -1.05
C THR A 111 -22.14 -0.40 -2.14
N GLY A 112 -22.95 -1.07 -2.97
CA GLY A 112 -23.73 -0.40 -4.01
C GLY A 112 -24.87 0.48 -3.45
N GLN A 113 -25.49 0.06 -2.36
CA GLN A 113 -26.56 0.82 -1.71
C GLN A 113 -26.03 2.08 -1.00
N ALA A 114 -24.85 1.99 -0.39
CA ALA A 114 -24.18 3.11 0.25
C ALA A 114 -23.87 4.24 -0.75
N GLN A 115 -23.37 3.90 -1.95
CA GLN A 115 -23.15 4.89 -3.02
C GLN A 115 -24.44 5.62 -3.39
N GLY A 116 -25.56 4.91 -3.54
CA GLY A 116 -26.86 5.51 -3.82
C GLY A 116 -27.37 6.40 -2.69
N ALA A 117 -27.11 6.05 -1.43
CA ALA A 117 -27.46 6.86 -0.27
C ALA A 117 -26.66 8.18 -0.24
N LEU A 118 -25.36 8.13 -0.52
CA LEU A 118 -24.51 9.33 -0.61
C LEU A 118 -25.02 10.32 -1.66
N VAL A 119 -25.43 9.83 -2.83
CA VAL A 119 -26.03 10.68 -3.87
C VAL A 119 -27.31 11.38 -3.36
N LYS A 120 -28.14 10.70 -2.57
CA LYS A 120 -29.36 11.29 -2.00
C LYS A 120 -29.06 12.31 -0.90
N LEU A 121 -28.05 12.08 -0.08
CA LEU A 121 -27.61 13.03 0.96
C LEU A 121 -27.08 14.32 0.33
N ARG A 122 -26.24 14.22 -0.71
CA ARG A 122 -25.77 15.39 -1.47
C ARG A 122 -26.94 16.13 -2.14
N ALA A 123 -27.90 15.40 -2.72
CA ALA A 123 -29.11 16.01 -3.29
C ALA A 123 -29.98 16.73 -2.24
N ALA A 124 -29.91 16.29 -0.98
CA ALA A 124 -30.56 16.95 0.15
C ALA A 124 -29.75 18.15 0.70
N GLY A 125 -28.62 18.51 0.08
CA GLY A 125 -27.79 19.64 0.46
C GLY A 125 -26.83 19.35 1.62
N LEU A 126 -26.65 18.08 2.00
CA LEU A 126 -25.65 17.69 2.99
C LEU A 126 -24.28 17.58 2.30
N GLU A 127 -23.30 18.33 2.80
CA GLU A 127 -21.90 18.15 2.41
C GLU A 127 -21.40 16.82 2.96
N VAL A 128 -21.19 15.87 2.06
CA VAL A 128 -20.45 14.64 2.35
C VAL A 128 -19.04 14.89 1.87
N ASP A 129 -18.06 14.81 2.78
CA ASP A 129 -16.65 14.95 2.45
C ASP A 129 -16.20 13.79 1.53
N ASP A 130 -15.90 14.13 0.28
CA ASP A 130 -15.41 13.21 -0.75
C ASP A 130 -13.88 13.04 -0.71
N GLN A 131 -13.20 13.66 0.25
CA GLN A 131 -11.75 13.61 0.40
C GLN A 131 -11.30 12.78 1.63
N ALA A 132 -12.21 12.10 2.32
CA ALA A 132 -11.83 11.09 3.29
C ALA A 132 -11.03 9.99 2.56
N PRO A 133 -9.78 9.69 2.96
CA PRO A 133 -8.99 8.68 2.30
C PRO A 133 -9.76 7.36 2.37
N THR A 134 -9.92 6.71 1.22
CA THR A 134 -10.41 5.33 1.18
C THR A 134 -9.46 4.47 2.00
N VAL A 135 -9.95 4.02 3.15
CA VAL A 135 -9.29 3.06 4.05
C VAL A 135 -9.08 1.74 3.33
#